data_AF-A0A9J7I5E6-F1
#
_entry.id   AF-A0A9J7I5E6-F1
#
_cell.length_a   1.000
_cell.length_b   1.000
_cell.length_c   1.000
_cell.angle_alpha   90.00
_cell.angle_beta   90.00
_cell.angle_gamma   90.00
#
_symmetry.space_group_name_H-M   'P 1'
#
loop_
_entity.id
_entity.type
_entity.pdbx_description
1 polymer ?
#
loop_
_entity_poly.entity_id
_entity_poly.type
_entity_poly.pdbx_seq_one_letter_code
_entity_poly.pdbx_strand_id
1 'polypeptide(L)'
;SPHDVDVYTGALSEPPLEGAIFGPLLACMVSDQFLRLKQGDSFWYERKVGPQRFTKDQLRAIYNTTLSQIICRNSDGIEEIRKYVMEHRKDEPNLLIPCKDLKDFDFSPWNESEQPAKWHSAHFSSSLTAVRVLTPESNVTIEANDSLSLATDLNKPT
;
A
#
# COMPACT_ATOMS: atom_id res chain seq x y z
N SER A 1 -26.22 30.55 -22.08
CA SER A 1 -26.60 29.12 -22.06
C SER A 1 -25.89 28.44 -20.89
N PRO A 2 -26.37 27.30 -20.34
CA PRO A 2 -25.57 26.51 -19.39
C PRO A 2 -24.16 26.16 -19.90
N HIS A 3 -23.98 26.12 -21.22
CA HIS A 3 -22.70 25.88 -21.90
C HIS A 3 -21.70 27.05 -21.78
N ASP A 4 -22.15 28.24 -21.39
CA ASP A 4 -21.30 29.44 -21.28
C ASP A 4 -20.87 29.70 -19.83
N VAL A 5 -21.22 28.80 -18.91
CA VAL A 5 -20.90 28.93 -17.48
C VAL A 5 -19.52 28.34 -17.22
N ASP A 6 -18.63 29.13 -16.60
CA ASP A 6 -17.33 28.64 -16.16
C ASP A 6 -17.47 27.47 -15.17
N VAL A 7 -16.65 26.43 -15.35
CA VAL A 7 -16.72 25.21 -14.53
C VAL A 7 -16.61 25.49 -13.04
N TYR A 8 -15.77 26.45 -12.62
CA TYR A 8 -15.60 26.78 -11.21
C TYR A 8 -16.88 27.36 -10.61
N THR A 9 -17.46 28.35 -11.27
CA THR A 9 -18.72 28.99 -10.84
C THR A 9 -19.88 28.02 -10.89
N GLY A 10 -19.98 27.22 -11.95
CA GLY A 10 -21.00 26.18 -12.10
C GLY A 10 -20.92 25.14 -10.98
N ALA A 11 -19.73 24.61 -10.72
CA ALA A 11 -19.52 23.56 -9.74
C ALA A 11 -19.72 24.02 -8.29
N LEU A 12 -19.40 25.28 -7.97
CA LEU A 12 -19.70 25.88 -6.65
C LEU A 12 -21.19 26.21 -6.45
N SER A 13 -21.95 26.30 -7.54
CA SER A 13 -23.40 26.56 -7.47
C SER A 13 -24.22 25.31 -7.19
N GLU A 14 -23.62 24.12 -7.23
CA GLU A 14 -24.30 22.85 -6.94
C GLU A 14 -24.49 22.63 -5.43
N PRO A 15 -25.63 22.07 -4.99
CA PRO A 15 -25.84 21.74 -3.59
C PRO A 15 -24.87 20.61 -3.16
N PRO A 16 -24.29 20.68 -1.94
CA PRO A 16 -23.45 19.62 -1.42
C PRO A 16 -24.19 18.28 -1.29
N LEU A 17 -23.47 17.17 -1.49
CA LEU A 17 -23.96 15.84 -1.12
C LEU A 17 -24.12 15.72 0.41
N GLU A 18 -24.95 14.78 0.86
CA GLU A 18 -25.13 14.52 2.29
C GLU A 18 -23.80 14.19 2.98
N GLY A 19 -23.47 14.95 4.04
CA GLY A 19 -22.21 14.81 4.76
C GLY A 19 -20.95 15.30 4.03
N ALA A 20 -21.08 15.88 2.82
CA ALA A 20 -19.96 16.38 2.03
C ALA A 20 -19.93 17.92 1.97
N ILE A 21 -18.78 18.46 1.57
CA ILE A 21 -18.61 19.89 1.26
C ILE A 21 -18.78 20.20 -0.23
N PHE A 22 -18.83 19.17 -1.08
CA PHE A 22 -18.91 19.28 -2.53
C PHE A 22 -20.24 18.77 -3.08
N GLY A 23 -20.72 19.43 -4.13
CA GLY A 23 -21.79 18.92 -4.98
C GLY A 23 -21.31 17.83 -5.95
N PRO A 24 -22.22 17.22 -6.71
CA PRO A 24 -21.93 16.08 -7.60
C PRO A 24 -20.76 16.28 -8.57
N LEU A 25 -20.65 17.45 -9.21
CA LEU A 25 -19.61 17.74 -10.20
C LEU A 25 -18.23 17.78 -9.54
N LEU A 26 -18.06 18.56 -8.47
CA LEU A 26 -16.79 18.60 -7.73
C LEU A 26 -16.46 17.25 -7.10
N ALA A 27 -17.45 16.53 -6.57
CA ALA A 27 -17.22 15.19 -6.02
C ALA A 27 -16.65 14.24 -7.09
N CYS A 28 -17.21 14.24 -8.31
CA CYS A 28 -16.70 13.45 -9.43
C CYS A 28 -15.28 13.86 -9.83
N MET A 29 -15.06 15.15 -10.12
CA MET A 29 -13.76 15.63 -10.59
C MET A 29 -12.64 15.42 -9.57
N VAL A 30 -12.92 15.74 -8.29
CA VAL A 30 -11.92 15.64 -7.23
C VAL A 30 -11.62 14.18 -6.91
N SER A 31 -12.64 13.31 -6.82
CA SER A 31 -12.41 11.88 -6.54
C SER A 31 -11.65 11.17 -7.66
N ASP A 32 -11.96 11.44 -8.94
CA ASP A 32 -11.20 10.90 -10.08
C ASP A 32 -9.73 11.36 -10.02
N GLN A 33 -9.49 12.64 -9.73
CA GLN A 33 -8.12 13.16 -9.60
C GLN A 33 -7.35 12.52 -8.43
N PHE A 34 -7.97 12.37 -7.26
CA PHE A 34 -7.33 11.69 -6.11
C PHE A 34 -7.06 10.21 -6.40
N LEU A 35 -7.96 9.52 -7.10
CA LEU A 35 -7.76 8.14 -7.50
C LEU A 35 -6.55 8.00 -8.43
N ARG A 36 -6.45 8.86 -9.45
CA ARG A 36 -5.31 8.89 -10.38
C ARG A 36 -4.00 9.19 -9.67
N LEU A 37 -3.99 10.14 -8.73
CA LEU A 37 -2.80 10.44 -7.93
C LEU A 37 -2.36 9.22 -7.10
N LYS A 38 -3.30 8.57 -6.41
CA LYS A 38 -3.03 7.36 -5.62
C LYS A 38 -2.51 6.21 -6.46
N GLN A 39 -3.13 5.94 -7.61
CA GLN A 39 -2.75 4.80 -8.47
C GLN A 39 -1.49 5.06 -9.30
N GLY A 40 -1.29 6.31 -9.72
CA GLY A 40 -0.14 6.71 -10.54
C GLY A 40 1.14 6.94 -9.73
N ASP A 41 1.04 7.11 -8.42
CA ASP A 41 2.21 7.31 -7.56
C ASP A 41 2.95 6.00 -7.27
N SER A 42 4.14 5.90 -7.85
CA SER A 42 4.99 4.74 -7.62
C SER A 42 5.46 4.60 -6.15
N PHE A 43 5.43 5.66 -5.37
CA PHE A 43 5.80 5.72 -3.96
C PHE A 43 4.59 5.86 -3.02
N TRP A 44 3.37 5.60 -3.51
CA TRP A 44 2.18 5.58 -2.66
C TRP A 44 2.40 4.69 -1.42
N TYR A 45 2.19 5.23 -0.22
CA TYR A 45 2.62 4.60 1.02
C TYR A 45 2.00 3.20 1.26
N GLU A 46 0.78 2.94 0.76
CA GLU A 46 0.11 1.63 0.93
C GLU A 46 0.52 0.59 -0.13
N ARG A 47 1.51 0.89 -0.96
CA ARG A 47 1.95 -0.01 -2.01
C ARG A 47 2.43 -1.33 -1.41
N LYS A 48 1.91 -2.46 -1.93
CA LYS A 48 2.17 -3.80 -1.39
C LYS A 48 3.43 -4.47 -1.96
N VAL A 49 3.97 -3.94 -3.05
CA VAL A 49 5.06 -4.54 -3.84
C VAL A 49 6.14 -3.52 -4.17
N GLY A 50 7.37 -4.00 -4.34
CA GLY A 50 8.54 -3.17 -4.65
C GLY A 50 9.36 -2.81 -3.41
N PRO A 51 10.61 -2.34 -3.62
CA PRO A 51 11.54 -2.03 -2.53
C PRO A 51 11.10 -0.85 -1.64
N GLN A 52 10.25 0.04 -2.16
CA GLN A 52 9.72 1.22 -1.48
C GLN A 52 8.54 0.94 -0.54
N ARG A 53 8.04 -0.31 -0.49
CA ARG A 53 6.89 -0.66 0.36
C ARG A 53 7.24 -0.53 1.84
N PHE A 54 6.30 -0.05 2.64
CA PHE A 54 6.38 -0.16 4.10
C PHE A 54 6.10 -1.60 4.57
N THR A 55 6.61 -1.94 5.75
CA THR A 55 6.21 -3.17 6.47
C THR A 55 4.81 -3.02 7.06
N LYS A 56 4.20 -4.13 7.49
CA LYS A 56 2.87 -4.08 8.12
C LYS A 56 2.86 -3.24 9.40
N ASP A 57 3.94 -3.29 10.19
CA ASP A 57 4.04 -2.56 11.45
C ASP A 57 4.28 -1.07 11.21
N GLN A 58 5.09 -0.72 10.20
CA GLN A 58 5.24 0.66 9.74
C GLN A 58 3.91 1.24 9.23
N LEU A 59 3.15 0.48 8.43
CA LEU A 59 1.81 0.90 7.99
C LEU A 59 0.85 1.09 9.17
N ARG A 60 0.89 0.22 10.18
CA ARG A 60 0.07 0.37 11.39
C ARG A 60 0.38 1.67 12.13
N ALA A 61 1.65 2.05 12.24
CA ALA A 61 2.05 3.33 12.84
C ALA A 61 1.51 4.52 12.04
N ILE A 62 1.62 4.48 10.71
CA ILE A 62 1.09 5.52 9.80
C ILE A 62 -0.45 5.62 9.93
N TYR A 63 -1.17 4.50 9.89
CA TYR A 63 -2.64 4.50 9.99
C TYR A 63 -3.17 5.03 11.32
N ASN A 64 -2.41 4.89 12.40
CA ASN A 64 -2.79 5.39 13.73
C ASN A 64 -2.46 6.88 13.93
N THR A 65 -1.85 7.54 12.93
CA THR A 65 -1.50 8.96 13.01
C THR A 65 -2.72 9.83 12.73
N THR A 66 -3.03 10.78 13.61
CA THR A 66 -4.08 11.78 13.43
C THR A 66 -3.49 13.16 13.16
N LEU A 67 -4.25 14.02 12.48
CA LEU A 67 -3.84 15.42 12.28
C LEU A 67 -3.68 16.18 13.61
N SER A 68 -4.48 15.84 14.63
CA SER A 68 -4.38 16.40 15.97
C SER A 68 -3.03 16.10 16.64
N GLN A 69 -2.54 14.86 16.53
CA GLN A 69 -1.21 14.47 17.00
C GLN A 69 -0.10 15.25 16.29
N ILE A 70 -0.20 15.39 14.95
CA ILE A 70 0.78 16.12 14.16
C ILE A 70 0.85 17.58 14.60
N ILE A 71 -0.29 18.24 14.78
CA ILE A 71 -0.34 19.65 15.21
C ILE A 71 0.26 19.80 16.61
N CYS A 72 -0.21 19.02 17.59
CA CYS A 72 0.29 19.08 18.97
C CYS A 72 1.80 18.88 19.06
N ARG A 73 2.38 17.95 18.28
CA ARG A 73 3.83 17.69 18.31
C ARG A 73 4.67 18.83 17.74
N ASN A 74 4.11 19.66 16.86
CA ASN A 74 4.85 20.67 16.11
C ASN A 74 4.42 22.11 16.45
N SER A 75 3.72 22.33 17.56
CA SER A 75 3.21 23.64 17.94
C SER A 75 3.47 23.92 19.42
N ASP A 76 4.30 24.93 19.71
CA ASP A 76 4.65 25.28 21.09
C ASP A 76 3.51 25.95 21.88
N GLY A 77 2.56 26.59 21.18
CA GLY A 77 1.45 27.33 21.79
C GLY A 77 0.11 26.59 21.83
N ILE A 78 0.07 25.32 21.44
CA ILE A 78 -1.17 24.52 21.41
C ILE A 78 -1.09 23.45 22.49
N GLU A 79 -1.77 23.67 23.61
CA GLU A 79 -1.81 22.73 24.74
C GLU A 79 -3.04 21.82 24.71
N GLU A 80 -4.12 22.24 24.05
CA GLU A 80 -5.35 21.48 23.87
C GLU A 80 -5.82 21.53 22.42
N ILE A 81 -6.37 20.42 21.91
CA ILE A 81 -6.83 20.31 20.53
C ILE A 81 -8.08 19.45 20.44
N ARG A 82 -8.86 19.62 19.36
CA ARG A 82 -9.93 18.68 19.01
C ARG A 82 -9.36 17.40 18.44
N LYS A 83 -9.89 16.24 18.86
CA LYS A 83 -9.43 14.94 18.34
C LYS A 83 -9.58 14.84 16.82
N TYR A 84 -10.75 15.24 16.29
CA TYR A 84 -11.06 15.22 14.85
C TYR A 84 -11.04 16.65 14.28
N VAL A 85 -9.86 17.14 13.91
CA VAL A 85 -9.64 18.56 13.54
C VAL A 85 -10.48 19.03 12.35
N MET A 86 -10.79 18.13 11.41
CA MET A 86 -11.57 18.43 10.19
C MET A 86 -13.06 18.17 10.32
N GLU A 87 -13.52 17.66 11.46
CA GLU A 87 -14.94 17.37 11.65
C GLU A 87 -15.75 18.65 11.81
N HIS A 88 -16.85 18.74 11.06
CA HIS A 88 -17.76 19.86 11.13
C HIS A 88 -18.51 19.82 12.48
N ARG A 89 -18.63 20.96 13.16
CA ARG A 89 -19.07 21.08 14.57
C ARG A 89 -20.50 20.62 14.90
N LYS A 90 -21.21 19.94 13.99
CA LYS A 90 -22.65 19.68 14.12
C LYS A 90 -22.99 18.41 14.91
N ASP A 91 -22.11 17.41 14.95
CA ASP A 91 -22.46 16.08 15.47
C ASP A 91 -21.36 15.56 16.43
N GLU A 92 -21.78 15.09 17.62
CA GLU A 92 -20.95 14.68 18.77
C GLU A 92 -20.05 15.78 19.40
N PRO A 93 -19.74 15.70 20.71
CA PRO A 93 -18.85 16.67 21.33
C PRO A 93 -17.41 16.31 20.94
N ASN A 94 -16.96 16.85 19.80
CA ASN A 94 -15.54 16.93 19.43
C ASN A 94 -14.85 17.95 20.34
N LEU A 95 -14.71 17.57 21.61
CA LEU A 95 -14.19 18.40 22.69
C LEU A 95 -12.69 18.62 22.51
N LEU A 96 -12.23 19.69 23.15
CA LEU A 96 -10.82 19.90 23.36
C LEU A 96 -10.31 18.84 24.34
N ILE A 97 -9.15 18.26 24.00
CA ILE A 97 -8.40 17.34 24.85
C ILE A 97 -6.97 17.87 24.99
N PRO A 98 -6.31 17.68 26.14
CA PRO A 98 -4.91 18.01 26.31
C PRO A 98 -4.03 17.26 25.30
N CYS A 99 -3.08 17.96 24.67
CA CYS A 99 -2.10 17.35 23.77
C CYS A 99 -1.30 16.23 24.46
N LYS A 100 -1.11 16.32 25.78
CA LYS A 100 -0.42 15.30 26.59
C LYS A 100 -1.15 13.94 26.63
N ASP A 101 -2.46 13.94 26.41
CA ASP A 101 -3.28 12.73 26.40
C ASP A 101 -3.26 12.03 25.02
N LEU A 102 -2.72 12.69 24.00
CA LEU A 102 -2.53 12.11 22.68
C LEU A 102 -1.25 11.26 22.67
N LYS A 103 -1.38 10.01 22.25
CA LYS A 103 -0.24 9.11 22.02
C LYS A 103 0.65 9.69 20.91
N ASP A 104 1.97 9.72 21.11
CA ASP A 104 2.92 10.09 20.06
C ASP A 104 3.11 8.97 19.02
N PHE A 105 3.72 9.32 17.89
CA PHE A 105 4.06 8.39 16.82
C PHE A 105 5.13 7.40 17.28
N ASP A 106 4.88 6.12 17.03
CA ASP A 106 5.80 5.04 17.36
C ASP A 106 6.80 4.82 16.21
N PHE A 107 8.05 5.21 16.43
CA PHE A 107 9.14 5.03 15.47
C PHE A 107 9.84 3.67 15.58
N SER A 108 9.48 2.81 16.54
CA SER A 108 10.11 1.49 16.70
C SER A 108 10.10 0.62 15.42
N PRO A 109 9.07 0.64 14.54
CA PRO A 109 9.09 -0.17 13.32
C PRO A 109 10.15 0.25 12.28
N TRP A 110 10.80 1.39 12.46
CA TRP A 110 11.92 1.85 11.63
C TRP A 110 13.29 1.51 12.23
N ASN A 111 13.35 0.85 13.38
CA ASN A 111 14.61 0.41 13.95
C ASN A 111 15.26 -0.68 13.07
N GLU A 112 16.31 -0.33 12.34
CA GLU A 112 17.03 -1.24 11.44
C GLU A 112 17.73 -2.38 12.19
N SER A 113 18.15 -2.15 13.43
CA SER A 113 18.82 -3.18 14.25
C SER A 113 17.91 -4.36 14.61
N GLU A 114 16.59 -4.13 14.58
CA GLU A 114 15.57 -5.13 14.89
C GLU A 114 14.98 -5.78 13.63
N GLN A 115 15.41 -5.38 12.43
CA GLN A 115 14.88 -5.94 11.19
C GLN A 115 15.55 -7.28 10.83
N PRO A 116 14.79 -8.26 10.30
CA PRO A 116 15.37 -9.52 9.86
C PRO A 116 16.40 -9.27 8.75
N ALA A 117 17.57 -9.91 8.88
CA ALA A 117 18.65 -9.78 7.91
C ALA A 117 18.14 -10.08 6.48
N LYS A 118 18.37 -9.13 5.56
CA LYS A 118 18.08 -9.31 4.14
C LYS A 118 19.15 -10.21 3.52
N TRP A 119 18.95 -11.52 3.61
CA TRP A 119 19.79 -12.47 2.88
C TRP A 119 19.53 -12.31 1.37
N HIS A 120 20.58 -12.08 0.59
CA HIS A 120 20.47 -12.24 -0.86
C HIS A 120 20.24 -13.72 -1.16
N SER A 121 19.02 -14.10 -1.55
CA SER A 121 18.77 -15.41 -2.12
C SER A 121 19.33 -15.41 -3.55
N ALA A 122 20.55 -15.91 -3.71
CA ALA A 122 21.02 -16.30 -5.03
C ALA A 122 20.10 -17.40 -5.55
N HIS A 123 19.20 -17.06 -6.49
CA HIS A 123 18.48 -18.07 -7.24
C HIS A 123 19.49 -18.80 -8.12
N PHE A 124 20.05 -19.90 -7.63
CA PHE A 124 20.85 -20.80 -8.46
C PHE A 124 19.87 -21.51 -9.40
N SER A 125 19.83 -21.07 -10.67
CA SER A 125 19.11 -21.80 -11.71
C SER A 125 19.71 -23.21 -11.82
N SER A 126 18.99 -24.24 -11.40
CA SER A 126 19.40 -25.64 -11.59
C SER A 126 19.31 -26.08 -13.06
N SER A 127 18.74 -25.24 -13.92
CA SER A 127 18.76 -25.51 -15.36
C SER A 127 20.16 -25.23 -15.91
N LEU A 128 20.79 -26.30 -16.41
CA LEU A 128 22.13 -26.37 -17.04
C LEU A 128 23.29 -26.78 -16.12
N THR A 129 23.19 -27.94 -15.48
CA THR A 129 24.36 -28.85 -15.46
C THR A 129 23.89 -30.30 -15.38
N ALA A 130 23.63 -30.90 -16.54
CA ALA A 130 23.55 -32.35 -16.64
C ALA A 130 24.98 -32.92 -16.53
N VAL A 131 25.56 -32.87 -15.32
CA VAL A 131 26.77 -33.64 -15.02
C VAL A 131 26.32 -35.08 -14.80
N ARG A 132 26.48 -35.92 -15.83
CA ARG A 132 26.31 -37.37 -15.69
C ARG A 132 27.46 -37.90 -14.85
N VAL A 133 27.15 -38.41 -13.66
CA VAL A 133 28.06 -39.26 -12.89
C VAL A 133 28.10 -40.62 -13.59
N LEU A 134 29.25 -40.97 -14.18
CA LEU A 134 29.50 -42.32 -14.69
C LEU A 134 29.94 -43.19 -13.50
N THR A 135 29.04 -44.02 -13.00
CA THR A 135 29.43 -45.17 -12.17
C THR A 135 29.84 -46.33 -13.09
N PRO A 136 30.99 -46.99 -12.84
CA PRO A 136 31.38 -48.12 -13.66
C PRO A 136 30.66 -49.38 -13.17
N GLU A 137 29.73 -49.91 -13.96
CA GLU A 137 29.23 -51.28 -13.76
C GLU A 137 29.70 -52.17 -14.91
N SER A 138 30.71 -52.99 -14.62
CA SER A 138 31.00 -54.18 -15.41
C SER A 138 30.00 -55.28 -15.02
N ASN A 139 28.92 -55.40 -15.78
CA ASN A 139 28.62 -56.59 -16.60
C ASN A 139 27.17 -56.55 -17.05
N VAL A 140 27.03 -56.24 -18.33
CA VAL A 140 25.79 -56.22 -19.11
C VAL A 140 25.18 -57.62 -19.20
N THR A 141 23.86 -57.71 -18.98
CA THR A 141 23.01 -58.66 -19.70
C THR A 141 21.92 -57.87 -20.42
N ILE A 142 21.84 -58.06 -21.74
CA ILE A 142 20.88 -57.40 -22.62
C ILE A 142 19.61 -58.25 -22.61
N GLU A 143 18.49 -57.67 -22.20
CA GLU A 143 17.18 -58.07 -22.72
C GLU A 143 16.41 -56.84 -23.18
N ALA A 144 15.90 -56.95 -24.41
CA ALA A 144 15.18 -55.92 -25.12
C ALA A 144 13.72 -55.85 -24.66
N ASN A 145 13.18 -54.63 -24.53
CA ASN A 145 12.05 -54.19 -25.36
C ASN A 145 11.70 -52.73 -25.07
N ASP A 146 11.85 -51.91 -26.11
CA ASP A 146 11.34 -50.55 -26.18
C ASP A 146 9.82 -50.54 -26.35
N SER A 147 9.14 -49.70 -25.57
CA SER A 147 7.93 -49.05 -26.04
C SER A 147 7.83 -47.65 -25.44
N LEU A 148 8.09 -46.64 -26.27
CA LEU A 148 7.82 -45.23 -26.02
C LEU A 148 6.33 -45.01 -25.69
N SER A 149 6.06 -44.16 -24.71
CA SER A 149 4.85 -43.32 -24.73
C SER A 149 5.19 -41.88 -24.38
N LEU A 150 4.87 -40.97 -25.31
CA LEU A 150 4.87 -39.54 -25.12
C LEU A 150 3.76 -39.16 -24.12
N ALA A 151 4.09 -38.34 -23.12
CA ALA A 151 3.10 -37.58 -22.37
C ALA A 151 3.31 -36.09 -22.63
N THR A 152 2.25 -35.48 -23.15
CA THR A 152 2.06 -34.09 -23.54
C THR A 152 1.99 -33.14 -22.34
N ASP A 153 2.74 -32.04 -22.41
CA ASP A 153 2.65 -30.87 -21.54
C ASP A 153 1.40 -30.03 -21.84
N LEU A 154 0.48 -29.91 -20.89
CA LEU A 154 -0.48 -28.80 -20.80
C LEU A 154 -0.86 -28.56 -19.33
N ASN A 155 -0.26 -27.55 -18.69
CA ASN A 155 -1.01 -26.46 -18.05
C ASN A 155 -0.11 -25.48 -17.28
N LYS A 156 -0.22 -24.21 -17.68
CA LYS A 156 0.33 -23.02 -17.02
C LYS A 156 -0.83 -22.29 -16.33
N PRO A 157 -0.72 -21.85 -15.06
CA PRO A 157 -1.77 -21.05 -14.43
C PRO A 157 -1.50 -19.55 -14.59
N THR A 158 -2.59 -18.80 -14.78
CA THR A 158 -2.70 -17.35 -14.52
C THR A 158 -2.78 -17.07 -13.02
#